data_AF-A0A849VV98-F1
#
_entry.id   AF-A0A849VV98-F1
#
_cell.length_a   1.000
_cell.length_b   1.000
_cell.length_c   1.000
_cell.angle_alpha   90.00
_cell.angle_beta   90.00
_cell.angle_gamma   90.00
#
_symmetry.space_group_name_H-M   'P 1'
#
loop_
_entity.id
_entity.type
_entity.pdbx_description
1 polymer ?
#
loop_
_entity_poly.entity_id
_entity_poly.type
_entity_poly.pdbx_seq_one_letter_code
_entity_poly.pdbx_strand_id
1 'polypeptide(L)'
;MTDPAYTIDEFCRLARFSRQYLYWLWGRGLGPKRTTQPVGQRHKVLIPAETADDWLARRWLCKARADLHRNTSNKETSHVE
;
A
#
# COMPACT_ATOMS: atom_id res chain seq x y z
N MET A 1 23.86 -2.24 9.30
CA MET A 1 23.11 -1.68 8.15
C MET A 1 21.76 -1.26 8.68
N THR A 2 21.44 0.03 8.68
CA THR A 2 20.14 0.53 9.14
C THR A 2 19.12 0.17 8.08
N ASP A 3 18.29 -0.85 8.33
CA ASP A 3 17.16 -1.17 7.45
C ASP A 3 16.35 0.11 7.23
N PRO A 4 16.26 0.62 5.98
CA PRO A 4 15.51 1.84 5.74
C PRO A 4 14.06 1.57 6.13
N ALA A 5 13.51 2.37 7.04
CA ALA A 5 12.13 2.26 7.48
C ALA A 5 11.41 3.58 7.21
N TYR A 6 10.21 3.50 6.69
CA TYR A 6 9.37 4.65 6.39
C TYR A 6 8.57 5.05 7.63
N THR A 7 8.47 6.35 7.86
CA THR A 7 7.41 6.90 8.71
C THR A 7 6.04 6.75 8.03
N ILE A 8 4.98 6.89 8.81
CA ILE A 8 3.60 6.90 8.31
C ILE A 8 3.41 7.90 7.16
N ASP A 9 3.94 9.12 7.33
CA ASP A 9 3.81 10.20 6.34
C ASP A 9 4.58 9.93 5.05
N GLU A 10 5.78 9.35 5.13
CA GLU A 10 6.55 8.96 3.96
C GLU A 10 5.87 7.83 3.20
N PHE A 11 5.40 6.80 3.91
CA PHE A 11 4.71 5.68 3.29
C PHE A 11 3.40 6.10 2.63
N CYS A 12 2.59 6.96 3.28
CA CYS A 12 1.36 7.48 2.69
C CYS A 12 1.61 8.29 1.41
N ARG A 13 2.68 9.11 1.39
CA ARG A 13 3.10 9.86 0.20
C ARG A 13 3.50 8.93 -0.94
N LEU A 14 4.32 7.92 -0.65
CA LEU A 14 4.74 6.90 -1.61
C LEU A 14 3.55 6.13 -2.18
N ALA A 15 2.64 5.70 -1.30
CA ALA A 15 1.46 4.92 -1.67
C ALA A 15 0.31 5.75 -2.27
N ARG A 16 0.44 7.09 -2.28
CA ARG A 16 -0.56 8.05 -2.78
C ARG A 16 -1.94 7.85 -2.13
N PHE A 17 -1.99 7.72 -0.81
CA PHE A 17 -3.25 7.71 -0.05
C PHE A 17 -3.13 8.49 1.28
N SER A 18 -4.26 8.69 1.96
CA SER A 18 -4.31 9.39 3.24
C SER A 18 -3.93 8.51 4.44
N ARG A 19 -3.44 9.12 5.52
CA ARG A 19 -3.14 8.40 6.78
C ARG A 19 -4.38 7.70 7.35
N GLN A 20 -5.56 8.33 7.25
CA GLN A 20 -6.81 7.73 7.70
C GLN A 20 -7.09 6.42 6.97
N TYR A 21 -6.83 6.36 5.66
CA TYR A 21 -6.98 5.14 4.89
C TYR A 21 -5.99 4.05 5.34
N LEU A 22 -4.75 4.41 5.68
CA LEU A 22 -3.80 3.45 6.25
C LEU A 22 -4.28 2.85 7.58
N TYR A 23 -4.78 3.68 8.50
CA TYR A 23 -5.31 3.20 9.76
C TYR A 23 -6.53 2.30 9.56
N TRP A 24 -7.40 2.65 8.62
CA TRP A 24 -8.53 1.81 8.24
C TRP A 24 -8.08 0.45 7.68
N LEU A 25 -7.04 0.41 6.83
CA LEU A 25 -6.44 -0.83 6.34
C LEU A 25 -5.89 -1.69 7.47
N TRP A 26 -5.18 -1.08 8.43
CA TRP A 26 -4.69 -1.79 9.60
C TRP A 26 -5.79 -2.34 10.49
N GLY A 27 -6.89 -1.60 10.66
CA GLY A 27 -8.08 -2.09 11.37
C GLY A 27 -8.71 -3.33 10.74
N ARG A 28 -8.46 -3.57 9.45
CA ARG A 28 -8.94 -4.74 8.69
C ARG A 28 -7.87 -5.82 8.48
N GLY A 29 -6.66 -5.65 9.03
CA GLY A 29 -5.55 -6.58 8.79
C GLY A 29 -5.01 -6.56 7.35
N LEU A 30 -5.32 -5.52 6.57
CA LEU A 30 -4.95 -5.39 5.17
C LEU A 30 -3.79 -4.40 4.94
N GLY A 31 -3.26 -3.77 5.98
CA GLY A 31 -2.13 -2.82 5.86
C GLY A 31 -0.76 -3.52 5.87
N PRO A 32 0.32 -2.77 5.55
CA PRO A 32 1.68 -3.30 5.63
C PRO A 32 2.04 -3.66 7.07
N LYS A 33 3.03 -4.53 7.28
CA LYS A 33 3.56 -4.77 8.62
C LYS A 33 4.18 -3.48 9.17
N ARG A 34 4.08 -3.30 10.48
CA ARG A 34 4.60 -2.13 11.19
C ARG A 34 5.42 -2.57 12.38
N THR A 35 6.44 -1.79 12.70
CA THR A 35 7.23 -1.92 13.91
C THR A 35 7.09 -0.65 14.75
N THR A 36 7.22 -0.77 16.06
CA THR A 36 7.25 0.36 16.98
C THR A 36 8.64 0.49 17.56
N GLN A 37 9.31 1.58 17.24
CA GLN A 37 10.64 1.87 17.75
C GLN A 37 10.54 2.88 18.92
N PRO A 38 11.18 2.62 20.07
CA PRO A 38 11.27 3.60 21.14
C PRO A 38 12.16 4.77 20.71
N VAL A 39 11.66 5.99 20.93
CA VAL A 39 12.36 7.27 20.71
C VAL A 39 12.20 8.10 21.97
N GLY A 40 13.14 7.93 22.90
CA GLY A 40 13.04 8.46 24.26
C GLY A 40 11.83 7.86 24.98
N GLN A 41 10.95 8.70 25.53
CA GLN A 41 9.72 8.28 26.22
C GLN A 41 8.55 7.99 25.27
N ARG A 42 8.71 8.16 23.95
CA ARG A 42 7.63 7.96 22.96
C ARG A 42 7.95 6.79 22.06
N HIS A 43 6.91 6.15 21.52
CA HIS A 43 7.06 5.14 20.48
C HIS A 43 6.72 5.74 19.13
N LYS A 44 7.61 5.56 18.13
CA LYS A 44 7.32 5.87 16.74
C LYS A 44 6.93 4.60 16.00
N VAL A 45 5.84 4.68 15.24
CA VAL A 45 5.44 3.61 14.33
C VAL A 45 6.20 3.80 13.02
N LEU A 46 6.91 2.77 12.61
CA LEU A 46 7.67 2.72 11.37
C LEU A 46 7.21 1.51 10.54
N ILE A 47 7.37 1.63 9.23
CA ILE A 47 7.06 0.59 8.26
C ILE A 47 8.40 0.21 7.59
N PRO A 48 8.98 -0.98 7.89
CA PRO A 48 10.22 -1.42 7.27
C PRO A 48 10.11 -1.41 5.74
N ALA A 49 11.14 -0.96 5.02
CA ALA A 49 11.08 -0.81 3.57
C ALA A 49 10.73 -2.12 2.87
N GLU A 50 11.30 -3.24 3.29
CA GLU A 50 10.97 -4.58 2.75
C GLU A 50 9.45 -4.86 2.78
N THR A 51 8.79 -4.48 3.88
CA THR A 51 7.35 -4.73 4.06
C THR A 51 6.50 -3.71 3.32
N ALA A 52 7.01 -2.47 3.17
CA ALA A 52 6.38 -1.44 2.38
C ALA A 52 6.39 -1.82 0.89
N ASP A 53 7.53 -2.26 0.37
CA ASP A 53 7.70 -2.66 -1.02
C ASP A 53 6.86 -3.91 -1.37
N ASP A 54 6.91 -4.97 -0.55
CA ASP A 54 6.06 -6.16 -0.75
C ASP A 54 4.57 -5.79 -0.77
N TRP A 55 4.13 -4.97 0.18
CA TRP A 55 2.74 -4.56 0.27
C TRP A 55 2.31 -3.69 -0.92
N LEU A 56 3.15 -2.73 -1.31
CA LEU A 56 2.91 -1.90 -2.48
C LEU A 56 2.85 -2.76 -3.74
N ALA A 57 3.83 -3.64 -3.97
CA ALA A 57 3.86 -4.53 -5.12
C ALA A 57 2.55 -5.33 -5.28
N ARG A 58 2.05 -5.91 -4.18
CA ARG A 58 0.74 -6.61 -4.17
C ARG A 58 -0.42 -5.68 -4.53
N ARG A 59 -0.44 -4.46 -3.97
CA ARG A 59 -1.50 -3.48 -4.27
C ARG A 59 -1.47 -3.02 -5.72
N TRP A 60 -0.30 -2.71 -6.27
CA TRP A 60 -0.16 -2.28 -7.66
C TRP A 60 -0.49 -3.41 -8.63
N LEU A 61 -0.09 -4.65 -8.33
CA LEU A 61 -0.47 -5.83 -9.12
C LEU A 61 -1.98 -6.02 -9.16
N CYS A 62 -2.67 -5.91 -8.01
CA CYS A 62 -4.14 -5.98 -7.96
C CYS A 62 -4.79 -4.85 -8.77
N LYS A 63 -4.27 -3.63 -8.69
CA LYS A 63 -4.78 -2.50 -9.48
C LYS A 63 -4.60 -2.73 -10.99
N ALA A 64 -3.39 -3.10 -11.41
CA ALA A 64 -3.10 -3.39 -12.81
C ALA A 64 -3.97 -4.54 -13.35
N ARG A 65 -4.21 -5.58 -12.56
CA ARG A 65 -5.10 -6.69 -12.91
C ARG A 65 -6.57 -6.24 -13.03
N ALA A 66 -7.03 -5.36 -12.14
CA ALA A 66 -8.39 -4.80 -12.22
C ALA A 66 -8.57 -3.91 -13.45
N ASP A 67 -7.56 -3.10 -13.78
CA ASP A 67 -7.56 -2.26 -14.97
C ASP A 67 -7.55 -3.10 -16.27
N LEU A 68 -6.80 -4.21 -16.30
CA LEU A 68 -6.82 -5.16 -17.42
C LEU A 68 -8.21 -5.80 -17.61
N HIS A 69 -8.82 -6.29 -16.54
CA HIS A 69 -10.17 -6.88 -16.60
C HIS A 69 -11.23 -5.88 -17.07
N ARG A 70 -11.14 -4.62 -16.65
CA ARG A 70 -12.04 -3.56 -17.12
C ARG A 70 -11.88 -3.28 -18.62
N ASN A 71 -10.63 -3.31 -19.11
CA ASN A 71 -10.33 -3.08 -20.52
C ASN A 71 -10.78 -4.24 -21.42
N THR A 72 -10.70 -5.50 -20.95
CA THR A 72 -11.18 -6.65 -21.72
C THR A 72 -12.70 -6.66 -21.85
N SER A 73 -13.46 -6.34 -20.79
CA SER A 73 -14.92 -6.23 -20.87
C SER A 73 -15.42 -5.11 -21.80
N ASN A 74 -14.65 -4.03 -21.97
CA ASN A 74 -15.00 -2.96 -22.91
C ASN A 74 -14.73 -3.31 -24.38
N LYS A 75 -13.90 -4.32 -24.68
CA LYS A 75 -13.57 -4.71 -26.06
C LYS A 75 -14.58 -5.68 -26.68
N GLU A 76 -15.28 -6.48 -25.89
CA GLU A 76 -16.27 -7.46 -26.40
C GLU A 76 -17.62 -6.83 -26.81
N THR A 77 -17.88 -5.57 -26.47
CA THR A 77 -19.14 -4.88 -26.83
C THR A 77 -19.06 -4.04 -28.11
N SER A 78 -17.91 -4.02 -28.80
CA SER A 78 -17.68 -3.19 -30.00
C SER A 78 -17.61 -3.98 -31.33
N HIS A 79 -18.10 -5.22 -31.38
CA HIS A 79 -18.13 -6.00 -32.63
C HIS A 79 -19.48 -6.70 -32.82
N VAL A 80 -20.49 -5.92 -33.20
CA VAL A 80 -21.68 -6.40 -33.93
C VAL A 80 -22.05 -5.28 -34.91
N GLU A 81 -21.51 -5.35 -36.12
CA GLU A 81 -22.09 -4.74 -37.33
C GLU A 81 -22.29 -5.84 -38.36
#